data_AF-A0A0D0DLA5-F1
#
_entry.id   AF-A0A0D0DLA5-F1
#
_cell.length_a   1.000
_cell.length_b   1.000
_cell.length_c   1.000
_cell.angle_alpha   90.00
_cell.angle_beta   90.00
_cell.angle_gamma   90.00
#
_symmetry.space_group_name_H-M   'P 1'
#
loop_
_entity.id
_entity.type
_entity.pdbx_description
1 polymer ?
#
loop_
_entity_poly.entity_id
_entity_poly.type
_entity_poly.pdbx_seq_one_letter_code
_entity_poly.pdbx_strand_id
1 'polypeptide(L)'
;MGEPERTLRNRLEEWRELQMVEEDLKGDDFFGSQIIMSNGVLNRIIDLAHGHKISDVASLLAQTDWVYSKLYGPKILGIVQATIPTPLLAQPPVTRNPQSQVLQEQPQNTTVGQSSTDLPEPQAITATHAAPPLKQKRAAYKCGSCGGVGHNASNKLCPNYIAKPKRTWHPNTENLPPPPVPCKLNSKILRFYSIHTYIDFLNFTLFLCLQHRDPLHYLVRNGM
;
A
#
# COMPACT_ATOMS: atom_id res chain seq x y z
N MET A 1 -6.15 -21.71 7.48
CA MET A 1 -5.42 -20.64 8.18
C MET A 1 -4.76 -21.22 9.40
N GLY A 2 -3.48 -20.89 9.63
CA GLY A 2 -2.79 -21.30 10.85
C GLY A 2 -3.37 -20.61 12.09
N GLU A 3 -3.10 -21.14 13.28
CA GLU A 3 -3.42 -20.44 14.54
C GLU A 3 -2.81 -19.03 14.62
N PRO A 4 -1.50 -18.81 14.33
CA PRO A 4 -0.90 -17.48 14.40
C PRO A 4 -1.49 -16.51 13.37
N GLU A 5 -1.92 -17.02 12.22
CA GLU A 5 -2.57 -16.24 11.16
C GLU A 5 -3.91 -15.65 11.64
N ARG A 6 -4.73 -16.51 12.26
CA ARG A 6 -6.04 -16.13 12.80
C ARG A 6 -5.86 -15.15 13.96
N THR A 7 -4.87 -15.38 14.83
CA THR A 7 -4.56 -14.49 15.94
C THR A 7 -4.08 -13.12 15.44
N LEU A 8 -3.24 -13.07 14.40
CA LEU A 8 -2.79 -11.83 13.78
C LEU A 8 -3.96 -11.06 13.16
N ARG A 9 -4.82 -11.77 12.41
CA ARG A 9 -6.04 -11.19 11.83
C ARG A 9 -6.91 -10.53 12.88
N ASN A 10 -7.27 -11.27 13.93
CA ASN A 10 -8.14 -10.76 14.99
C ASN A 10 -7.56 -9.51 15.66
N ARG A 11 -6.24 -9.50 15.92
CA ARG A 11 -5.56 -8.33 16.52
C ARG A 11 -5.55 -7.11 15.61
N LEU A 12 -5.34 -7.31 14.31
CA LEU A 12 -5.41 -6.22 13.33
C LEU A 12 -6.85 -5.69 13.18
N GLU A 13 -7.85 -6.56 13.24
CA GLU A 13 -9.27 -6.18 13.22
C GLU A 13 -9.64 -5.36 14.47
N GLU A 14 -9.31 -5.85 15.66
CA GLU A 14 -9.49 -5.14 16.93
C GLU A 14 -8.79 -3.77 16.91
N TRP A 15 -7.55 -3.73 16.41
CA TRP A 15 -6.82 -2.48 16.25
C TRP A 15 -7.56 -1.48 15.33
N ARG A 16 -8.13 -1.93 14.20
CA ARG A 16 -8.91 -1.03 13.32
C ARG A 16 -10.11 -0.44 14.06
N GLU A 17 -10.84 -1.25 14.82
CA GLU A 17 -11.99 -0.79 15.60
C GLU A 17 -11.57 0.22 16.67
N LEU A 18 -10.42 0.02 17.33
CA LEU A 18 -9.87 0.99 18.27
C LEU A 18 -9.48 2.31 17.59
N GLN A 19 -8.89 2.27 16.39
CA GLN A 19 -8.58 3.48 15.63
C GLN A 19 -9.84 4.24 15.19
N MET A 20 -10.95 3.53 14.88
CA MET A 20 -12.23 4.20 14.62
C MET A 20 -12.71 5.04 15.79
N VAL A 21 -12.46 4.60 17.03
CA VAL A 21 -12.78 5.36 18.23
C VAL A 21 -11.80 6.52 18.43
N GLU A 22 -10.50 6.26 18.28
CA GLU A 22 -9.43 7.25 18.47
C GLU A 22 -9.56 8.45 17.50
N GLU A 23 -9.96 8.18 16.26
CA GLU A 23 -10.13 9.19 15.20
C GLU A 23 -11.53 9.84 15.21
N ASP A 24 -12.38 9.57 16.21
CA ASP A 24 -13.78 10.07 16.31
C ASP A 24 -14.64 9.70 15.08
N LEU A 25 -14.33 8.54 14.46
CA LEU A 25 -15.03 7.98 13.30
C LEU A 25 -16.08 6.92 13.68
N LYS A 26 -16.23 6.65 14.98
CA LYS A 26 -17.21 5.68 15.49
C LYS A 26 -18.63 6.06 15.07
N GLY A 27 -19.33 5.15 14.40
CA GLY A 27 -20.70 5.36 13.89
C GLY A 27 -20.78 5.67 12.39
N ASP A 28 -19.64 5.65 11.67
CA ASP A 28 -19.67 5.58 10.20
C ASP A 28 -20.10 4.18 9.76
N ASP A 29 -21.42 4.00 9.59
CA ASP A 29 -22.03 2.76 9.12
C ASP A 29 -21.79 2.52 7.62
N PHE A 30 -21.33 3.52 6.87
CA PHE A 30 -21.16 3.41 5.42
C PHE A 30 -19.83 2.75 5.05
N PHE A 31 -18.72 3.24 5.62
CA PHE A 31 -17.40 2.66 5.37
C PHE A 31 -16.93 1.71 6.47
N GLY A 32 -17.35 1.95 7.72
CA GLY A 32 -16.88 1.20 8.89
C GLY A 32 -15.35 1.24 9.03
N SER A 33 -14.77 0.20 9.64
CA SER A 33 -13.32 0.08 9.85
C SER A 33 -12.48 -0.01 8.57
N GLN A 34 -13.11 -0.16 7.40
CA GLN A 34 -12.40 -0.15 6.12
C GLN A 34 -11.81 1.22 5.77
N ILE A 35 -12.30 2.30 6.38
CA ILE A 35 -11.72 3.65 6.22
C ILE A 35 -10.31 3.76 6.81
N ILE A 36 -10.04 3.06 7.92
CA ILE A 36 -8.71 3.00 8.53
C ILE A 36 -7.78 2.13 7.69
N MET A 37 -8.22 0.92 7.39
CA MET A 37 -7.45 -0.06 6.62
C MET A 37 -8.40 -1.02 5.91
N SER A 38 -8.35 -1.04 4.58
CA SER A 38 -9.20 -1.90 3.77
C SER A 38 -8.87 -3.39 3.99
N ASN A 39 -9.85 -4.27 3.72
CA ASN A 39 -9.64 -5.71 3.83
C ASN A 39 -8.54 -6.23 2.89
N GLY A 40 -8.34 -5.58 1.73
CA GLY A 40 -7.28 -5.92 0.79
C GLY A 40 -5.89 -5.68 1.39
N VAL A 41 -5.68 -4.51 2.00
CA VAL A 41 -4.43 -4.16 2.69
C VAL A 41 -4.22 -5.08 3.89
N LEU A 42 -5.24 -5.31 4.72
CA LEU A 42 -5.15 -6.21 5.87
C LEU A 42 -4.73 -7.63 5.46
N ASN A 43 -5.36 -8.21 4.45
CA ASN A 43 -5.00 -9.55 3.96
C ASN A 43 -3.57 -9.57 3.41
N ARG A 44 -3.16 -8.52 2.68
CA ARG A 44 -1.80 -8.41 2.16
C ARG A 44 -0.76 -8.34 3.28
N ILE A 45 -1.05 -7.61 4.37
CA ILE A 45 -0.16 -7.54 5.54
C ILE A 45 0.01 -8.92 6.18
N ILE A 46 -1.08 -9.68 6.32
CA ILE A 46 -1.03 -11.05 6.85
C ILE A 46 -0.15 -11.94 5.96
N ASP A 47 -0.35 -11.91 4.64
CA ASP A 47 0.45 -12.68 3.68
C ASP A 47 1.96 -12.33 3.78
N LEU A 48 2.28 -11.03 3.90
CA LEU A 48 3.65 -10.54 4.01
C LEU A 48 4.27 -10.91 5.36
N ALA A 49 3.51 -10.86 6.45
CA ALA A 49 3.95 -11.24 7.79
C ALA A 49 4.31 -12.73 7.83
N HIS A 50 3.49 -13.60 7.25
CA HIS A 50 3.78 -15.02 7.12
C HIS A 50 5.06 -15.30 6.33
N GLY A 51 5.31 -14.52 5.28
CA GLY A 51 6.55 -14.62 4.50
C GLY A 51 7.76 -13.91 5.12
N HIS A 52 7.63 -13.29 6.30
CA HIS A 52 8.62 -12.40 6.91
C HIS A 52 9.16 -11.33 5.95
N LYS A 53 8.29 -10.80 5.06
CA LYS A 53 8.66 -9.83 4.01
C LYS A 53 8.50 -8.37 4.43
N ILE A 54 7.99 -8.11 5.64
CA ILE A 54 7.81 -6.77 6.20
C ILE A 54 8.59 -6.65 7.51
N SER A 55 9.78 -6.08 7.43
CA SER A 55 10.66 -5.84 8.59
C SER A 55 10.54 -4.42 9.15
N ASP A 56 10.08 -3.48 8.33
CA ASP A 56 10.21 -2.05 8.53
C ASP A 56 9.07 -1.30 7.83
N VAL A 57 8.90 -0.03 8.17
CA VAL A 57 7.78 0.78 7.64
C VAL A 57 7.93 1.05 6.15
N ALA A 58 9.16 1.15 5.63
CA ALA A 58 9.39 1.39 4.22
C ALA A 58 9.04 0.15 3.37
N SER A 59 9.40 -1.05 3.83
CA SER A 59 8.94 -2.30 3.17
C SER A 59 7.43 -2.48 3.25
N LEU A 60 6.78 -2.13 4.36
CA LEU A 60 5.32 -2.15 4.48
C LEU A 60 4.65 -1.24 3.44
N LEU A 61 5.13 0.01 3.32
CA LEU A 61 4.63 0.97 2.33
C LEU A 61 4.86 0.46 0.91
N ALA A 62 6.08 0.01 0.59
CA ALA A 62 6.43 -0.45 -0.76
C ALA A 62 5.62 -1.69 -1.21
N GLN A 63 5.21 -2.55 -0.27
CA GLN A 63 4.53 -3.82 -0.58
C GLN A 63 3.01 -3.73 -0.57
N THR A 64 2.44 -2.72 0.10
CA THR A 64 0.99 -2.55 0.25
C THR A 64 0.45 -1.31 -0.46
N ASP A 65 1.32 -0.34 -0.76
CA ASP A 65 0.95 1.00 -1.24
C ASP A 65 -0.10 1.68 -0.33
N TRP A 66 -0.12 1.30 0.95
CA TRP A 66 -1.10 1.84 1.89
C TRP A 66 -0.64 3.20 2.38
N VAL A 67 -1.38 4.25 2.03
CA VAL A 67 -1.05 5.66 2.30
C VAL A 67 -0.79 5.97 3.78
N TYR A 68 -1.43 5.24 4.69
CA TYR A 68 -1.27 5.41 6.13
C TYR A 68 -0.11 4.58 6.73
N SER A 69 0.69 3.90 5.90
CA SER A 69 1.81 3.08 6.38
C SER A 69 2.81 3.89 7.21
N LYS A 70 3.05 5.17 6.89
CA LYS A 70 3.96 6.01 7.69
C LYS A 70 3.39 6.34 9.07
N LEU A 71 2.08 6.57 9.17
CA LEU A 71 1.41 6.96 10.41
C LEU A 71 1.19 5.76 11.33
N TYR A 72 0.62 4.68 10.79
CA TYR A 72 0.21 3.51 11.58
C TYR A 72 1.20 2.34 11.51
N GLY A 73 2.15 2.36 10.56
CA GLY A 73 3.10 1.27 10.31
C GLY A 73 3.85 0.80 11.53
N PRO A 74 4.45 1.67 12.38
CA PRO A 74 5.14 1.22 13.59
C PRO A 74 4.25 0.39 14.53
N LYS A 75 2.99 0.78 14.70
CA LYS A 75 2.02 0.07 15.56
C LYS A 75 1.62 -1.27 14.95
N ILE A 76 1.39 -1.29 13.63
CA ILE A 76 1.12 -2.53 12.88
C ILE A 76 2.30 -3.51 12.95
N LEU A 77 3.53 -3.04 12.75
CA LEU A 77 4.73 -3.87 12.86
C LEU A 77 4.90 -4.43 14.28
N GLY A 78 4.57 -3.65 15.32
CA GLY A 78 4.53 -4.14 16.69
C GLY A 78 3.54 -5.29 16.88
N ILE A 79 2.33 -5.18 16.31
CA ILE A 79 1.32 -6.26 16.35
C ILE A 79 1.81 -7.51 15.59
N VAL A 80 2.44 -7.32 14.43
CA VAL A 80 3.00 -8.41 13.62
C VAL A 80 4.10 -9.14 14.38
N GLN A 81 5.10 -8.42 14.90
CA GLN A 81 6.23 -8.99 15.64
C GLN A 81 5.80 -9.70 16.93
N ALA A 82 4.77 -9.18 17.61
CA ALA A 82 4.22 -9.80 18.81
C ALA A 82 3.46 -11.10 18.53
N THR A 83 3.02 -11.33 17.28
CA THR A 83 2.20 -12.50 16.92
C THR A 83 3.00 -13.54 16.15
N ILE A 84 3.87 -13.10 15.25
CA ILE A 84 4.77 -13.94 14.45
C ILE A 84 6.19 -13.42 14.69
N PRO A 85 6.89 -13.93 15.72
CA PRO A 85 8.26 -13.53 15.99
C PRO A 85 9.12 -13.84 14.78
N THR A 86 9.90 -12.85 14.32
CA THR A 86 10.90 -13.09 13.27
C THR A 86 11.88 -14.13 13.80
N PRO A 87 12.09 -15.26 13.12
CA PRO A 87 13.09 -16.22 13.53
C PRO A 87 14.43 -15.50 13.54
N LEU A 88 15.01 -15.36 14.73
CA LEU A 88 16.39 -14.92 14.89
C LEU A 88 17.21 -15.96 14.13
N LEU A 89 17.68 -15.60 12.94
CA LEU A 89 18.63 -16.42 12.21
C LEU A 89 19.73 -16.74 13.21
N ALA A 90 19.87 -18.03 13.53
CA ALA A 90 20.88 -18.53 14.44
C ALA A 90 22.20 -17.91 13.96
N GLN A 91 22.71 -16.94 14.72
CA GLN A 91 23.96 -16.30 14.35
C GLN A 91 24.98 -17.43 14.23
N PRO A 92 25.74 -17.51 13.12
CA PRO A 92 26.79 -18.50 13.02
C PRO A 92 27.67 -18.36 14.27
N PRO A 93 28.06 -19.47 14.92
CA PRO A 93 28.86 -19.40 16.13
C PRO A 93 30.08 -18.54 15.83
N VAL A 94 30.18 -17.40 16.50
CA VAL A 94 31.32 -16.51 16.38
C VAL A 94 32.50 -17.28 16.92
N THR A 95 33.27 -17.92 16.04
CA THR A 95 34.57 -18.49 16.37
C THR A 95 35.43 -17.31 16.82
N ARG A 96 35.46 -17.06 18.14
CA ARG A 96 36.41 -16.12 18.74
C ARG A 96 37.80 -16.58 18.33
N ASN A 97 38.41 -15.85 17.41
CA ASN A 97 39.83 -15.96 17.13
C ASN A 97 40.54 -14.97 18.08
N PRO A 98 41.31 -15.43 19.08
CA PRO A 98 42.01 -14.55 20.00
C PRO A 98 43.43 -14.27 19.47
N GLN A 99 43.60 -13.35 18.52
CA GLN A 99 44.90 -12.74 18.15
C GLN A 99 44.61 -11.74 17.02
N SER A 100 44.98 -10.45 17.05
CA SER A 100 46.03 -9.76 17.79
C SER A 100 45.63 -8.30 17.99
N GLN A 101 45.93 -7.77 19.18
CA GLN A 101 46.08 -6.33 19.35
C GLN A 101 47.37 -5.90 18.66
N VAL A 102 47.28 -5.05 17.65
CA VAL A 102 48.37 -4.11 17.34
C VAL A 102 47.75 -2.73 17.14
N LEU A 103 48.06 -1.90 18.12
CA LEU A 103 47.92 -0.46 18.19
C LEU A 103 48.72 0.20 17.05
N GLN A 104 48.13 1.14 16.31
CA GLN A 104 48.84 2.38 15.92
C GLN A 104 47.91 3.43 15.30
N GLU A 105 47.91 4.59 15.95
CA GLU A 105 47.49 5.90 15.43
C GLU A 105 48.37 6.36 14.27
N GLN A 106 47.79 7.01 13.25
CA GLN A 106 48.07 8.43 12.97
C GLN A 106 47.19 8.99 11.83
N PRO A 107 46.96 10.33 11.79
CA PRO A 107 46.19 11.03 10.78
C PRO A 107 47.10 11.76 9.77
N GLN A 108 46.85 11.64 8.46
CA GLN A 108 47.39 12.59 7.47
C GLN A 108 46.42 12.91 6.32
N ASN A 109 46.13 14.20 6.31
CA ASN A 109 45.71 15.16 5.28
C ASN A 109 45.94 14.84 3.78
N THR A 110 45.01 15.38 2.98
CA THR A 110 45.14 15.98 1.63
C THR A 110 45.56 15.07 0.46
N THR A 111 44.76 15.03 -0.60
CA THR A 111 45.18 15.35 -1.99
C THR A 111 43.99 15.34 -2.96
N VAL A 112 43.90 16.45 -3.71
CA VAL A 112 43.03 16.71 -4.87
C VAL A 112 43.55 15.97 -6.11
N GLY A 113 42.64 15.47 -6.95
CA GLY A 113 42.91 14.98 -8.32
C GLY A 113 41.67 14.21 -8.81
N GLN A 114 40.72 14.80 -9.55
CA GLN A 114 40.73 15.21 -10.96
C GLN A 114 41.00 14.05 -11.95
N SER A 115 40.15 14.00 -12.99
CA SER A 115 40.19 13.12 -14.19
C SER A 115 39.69 11.68 -13.98
N SER A 116 38.88 11.05 -14.83
CA SER A 116 38.31 11.36 -16.14
C SER A 116 37.06 10.51 -16.37
N THR A 117 36.19 11.02 -17.25
CA THR A 117 35.42 10.32 -18.28
C THR A 117 35.44 8.79 -18.27
N ASP A 118 34.28 8.16 -18.07
CA ASP A 118 33.82 7.15 -19.03
C ASP A 118 32.31 6.90 -18.90
N LEU A 119 31.62 7.17 -19.99
CA LEU A 119 30.22 6.85 -20.25
C LEU A 119 30.14 5.37 -20.65
N PRO A 120 29.40 4.51 -19.94
CA PRO A 120 29.03 3.21 -20.47
C PRO A 120 27.90 3.41 -21.47
N GLU A 121 28.25 3.16 -22.72
CA GLU A 121 27.39 2.82 -23.84
C GLU A 121 26.14 2.00 -23.42
N PRO A 122 24.92 2.37 -23.87
CA PRO A 122 23.71 1.62 -23.56
C PRO A 122 23.72 0.31 -24.35
N GLN A 123 24.14 -0.77 -23.70
CA GLN A 123 23.97 -2.11 -24.24
C GLN A 123 22.47 -2.42 -24.35
N ALA A 124 22.06 -2.69 -25.59
CA ALA A 124 20.74 -3.18 -25.93
C ALA A 124 20.47 -4.50 -25.19
N ILE A 125 19.77 -4.39 -24.06
CA ILE A 125 19.14 -5.52 -23.38
C ILE A 125 18.09 -6.11 -24.32
N THR A 126 18.50 -7.20 -24.97
CA THR A 126 17.62 -8.15 -25.63
C THR A 126 16.65 -8.66 -24.57
N ALA A 127 15.41 -8.18 -24.63
CA ALA A 127 14.34 -8.61 -23.76
C ALA A 127 14.08 -10.10 -24.01
N THR A 128 14.64 -10.96 -23.17
CA THR A 128 14.20 -12.34 -23.03
C THR A 128 12.78 -12.30 -22.49
N HIS A 129 11.81 -12.29 -23.39
CA HIS A 129 10.37 -12.38 -23.08
C HIS A 129 10.12 -13.67 -22.29
N ALA A 130 10.12 -13.56 -20.96
CA ALA A 130 9.60 -14.59 -20.08
C ALA A 130 8.15 -14.85 -20.48
N ALA A 131 7.85 -16.11 -20.81
CA ALA A 131 6.56 -16.53 -21.32
C ALA A 131 5.43 -16.07 -20.39
N PRO A 132 4.34 -15.49 -20.93
CA PRO A 132 3.21 -15.06 -20.13
C PRO A 132 2.59 -16.28 -19.41
N PRO A 133 2.15 -16.12 -18.15
CA PRO A 133 1.52 -17.20 -17.41
C PRO A 133 0.30 -17.70 -18.19
N LEU A 134 0.28 -19.02 -18.44
CA LEU A 134 -0.80 -19.70 -19.14
C LEU A 134 -2.13 -19.35 -18.46
N LYS A 135 -2.93 -18.50 -19.13
CA LYS A 135 -4.27 -18.12 -18.68
C LYS A 135 -5.06 -19.41 -18.45
N GLN A 136 -5.34 -19.74 -17.19
CA GLN A 136 -6.20 -20.85 -16.82
C GLN A 136 -7.51 -20.70 -17.60
N LYS A 137 -7.79 -21.65 -18.49
CA LYS A 137 -9.05 -21.71 -19.24
C LYS A 137 -10.15 -21.87 -18.19
N ARG A 138 -10.86 -20.77 -17.91
CA ARG A 138 -12.01 -20.79 -17.01
C ARG A 138 -12.98 -21.86 -17.53
N ALA A 139 -13.43 -22.75 -16.64
CA ALA A 139 -14.43 -23.73 -16.97
C ALA A 139 -15.64 -23.04 -17.62
N ALA A 140 -16.20 -23.65 -18.67
CA ALA A 140 -17.38 -23.10 -19.33
C ALA A 140 -18.49 -22.92 -18.29
N TYR A 141 -18.99 -21.68 -18.17
CA TYR A 141 -20.03 -21.37 -17.19
C TYR A 141 -21.35 -22.04 -17.62
N LYS A 142 -22.08 -22.58 -16.64
CA LYS A 142 -23.38 -23.24 -16.82
C LYS A 142 -24.49 -22.26 -16.45
N CYS A 143 -25.58 -22.28 -17.21
CA CYS A 143 -26.80 -21.55 -16.89
C CYS A 143 -27.42 -22.12 -15.62
N GLY A 144 -27.55 -21.32 -14.56
CA GLY A 144 -28.16 -21.77 -13.31
C GLY A 144 -29.65 -22.16 -13.42
N SER A 145 -30.34 -21.76 -14.49
CA SER A 145 -31.78 -22.04 -14.68
C SER A 145 -32.05 -23.30 -15.50
N CYS A 146 -31.25 -23.62 -16.51
CA CYS A 146 -31.46 -24.79 -17.38
C CYS A 146 -30.30 -25.80 -17.37
N GLY A 147 -29.16 -25.48 -16.73
CA GLY A 147 -27.97 -26.32 -16.69
C GLY A 147 -27.11 -26.32 -17.97
N GLY A 148 -27.58 -25.72 -19.06
CA GLY A 148 -26.86 -25.65 -20.34
C GLY A 148 -25.57 -24.80 -20.27
N VAL A 149 -24.59 -25.11 -21.12
CA VAL A 149 -23.34 -24.35 -21.23
C VAL A 149 -23.44 -23.26 -22.31
N GLY A 150 -22.67 -22.18 -22.16
CA GLY A 150 -22.52 -21.13 -23.18
C GLY A 150 -23.52 -19.98 -23.12
N HIS A 151 -24.47 -20.01 -22.18
CA HIS A 151 -25.39 -18.90 -21.90
C HIS A 151 -25.72 -18.83 -20.40
N ASN A 152 -26.23 -17.68 -19.94
CA ASN A 152 -26.72 -17.52 -18.56
C ASN A 152 -28.26 -17.43 -18.55
N ALA A 153 -28.88 -17.46 -17.37
CA ALA A 153 -30.34 -17.45 -17.23
C ALA A 153 -31.02 -16.19 -17.80
N SER A 154 -30.26 -15.10 -17.99
CA SER A 154 -30.76 -13.84 -18.56
C SER A 154 -30.65 -13.77 -20.08
N ASN A 155 -30.00 -14.74 -20.72
CA ASN A 155 -29.84 -14.78 -22.18
C ASN A 155 -31.12 -15.32 -22.83
N LYS A 156 -31.57 -14.70 -23.93
CA LYS A 156 -32.74 -15.12 -24.72
C LYS A 156 -32.60 -16.52 -25.32
N LEU A 157 -31.37 -17.04 -25.40
CA LEU A 157 -31.08 -18.42 -25.82
C LEU A 157 -31.42 -19.47 -24.76
N CYS A 158 -31.68 -19.07 -23.51
CA CYS A 158 -32.07 -20.00 -22.46
C CYS A 158 -33.50 -20.50 -22.72
N PRO A 159 -33.76 -21.82 -22.71
CA PRO A 159 -35.12 -22.35 -22.83
C PRO A 159 -36.03 -21.93 -21.67
N ASN A 160 -35.44 -21.60 -20.51
CA ASN A 160 -36.13 -21.08 -19.33
C ASN A 160 -36.06 -19.54 -19.24
N TYR A 161 -35.82 -18.84 -20.36
CA TYR A 161 -35.76 -17.39 -20.37
C TYR A 161 -37.15 -16.80 -20.08
N ILE A 162 -37.27 -16.10 -18.94
CA ILE A 162 -38.44 -15.29 -18.63
C ILE A 162 -38.11 -13.86 -19.04
N ALA A 163 -38.82 -13.34 -20.05
CA ALA A 163 -38.72 -11.94 -20.44
C ALA A 163 -39.08 -11.07 -19.24
N LYS A 164 -38.09 -10.35 -18.71
CA LYS A 164 -38.36 -9.36 -17.68
C LYS A 164 -39.27 -8.30 -18.32
N PRO A 165 -40.40 -7.93 -17.68
CA PRO A 165 -41.18 -6.81 -18.17
C PRO A 165 -40.22 -5.63 -18.35
N LYS A 166 -40.28 -4.97 -19.51
CA LYS A 166 -39.56 -3.71 -19.69
C LYS A 166 -39.94 -2.88 -18.48
N ARG A 167 -38.98 -2.52 -17.64
CA ARG A 167 -39.24 -1.51 -16.60
C ARG A 167 -39.80 -0.33 -17.37
N THR A 168 -41.07 -0.04 -17.18
CA THR A 168 -41.65 1.23 -17.61
C THR A 168 -40.88 2.25 -16.81
N TRP A 169 -39.86 2.80 -17.46
CA TRP A 169 -39.03 3.85 -16.93
C TRP A 169 -40.00 4.98 -16.63
N HIS A 170 -40.35 5.17 -15.35
CA HIS A 170 -41.25 6.24 -14.94
C HIS A 170 -40.48 7.55 -15.18
N PRO A 171 -40.86 8.40 -16.16
CA PRO A 171 -40.06 9.56 -16.54
C PRO A 171 -39.97 10.65 -15.45
N ASN A 172 -40.72 10.50 -14.36
CA ASN A 172 -40.93 11.54 -13.36
C ASN A 172 -40.38 11.24 -11.96
N THR A 173 -39.61 10.17 -11.76
CA THR A 173 -38.98 9.92 -10.45
C THR A 173 -37.53 10.36 -10.35
N GLU A 174 -36.87 10.75 -11.46
CA GLU A 174 -35.46 11.18 -11.43
C GLU A 174 -35.26 12.68 -11.18
N ASN A 175 -36.33 13.49 -11.19
CA ASN A 175 -36.25 14.94 -10.95
C ASN A 175 -36.92 15.42 -9.66
N LEU A 176 -37.31 14.51 -8.77
CA LEU A 176 -37.65 14.96 -7.42
C LEU A 176 -36.33 15.32 -6.72
N PRO A 177 -36.16 16.57 -6.25
CA PRO A 177 -35.03 16.89 -5.40
C PRO A 177 -35.06 15.87 -4.25
N PRO A 178 -33.90 15.28 -3.88
CA PRO A 178 -33.87 14.39 -2.73
C PRO A 178 -34.56 15.11 -1.57
N PRO A 179 -35.44 14.44 -0.81
CA PRO A 179 -36.00 15.05 0.39
C PRO A 179 -34.81 15.59 1.21
N PRO A 180 -34.93 16.77 1.83
CA PRO A 180 -33.85 17.33 2.63
C PRO A 180 -33.51 16.29 3.69
N VAL A 181 -32.46 15.52 3.43
CA VAL A 181 -31.87 14.65 4.42
C VAL A 181 -31.47 15.61 5.54
N PRO A 182 -31.87 15.37 6.80
CA PRO A 182 -31.32 16.13 7.90
C PRO A 182 -29.83 15.78 7.95
N CYS A 183 -29.06 16.56 7.20
CA CYS A 183 -27.62 16.54 7.21
C CYS A 183 -27.22 16.98 8.61
N LYS A 184 -27.17 16.05 9.56
CA LYS A 184 -26.14 16.08 10.59
C LYS A 184 -24.83 15.82 9.88
N LEU A 185 -24.45 16.74 8.99
CA LEU A 185 -23.13 16.80 8.41
C LEU A 185 -22.25 17.19 9.58
N ASN A 186 -21.70 16.16 10.22
CA ASN A 186 -20.73 16.33 11.28
C ASN A 186 -19.59 17.13 10.65
N SER A 187 -19.48 18.42 11.00
CA SER A 187 -18.56 19.38 10.37
C SER A 187 -17.08 18.98 10.48
N LYS A 188 -16.81 17.90 11.22
CA LYS A 188 -15.51 17.26 11.39
C LYS A 188 -15.07 16.38 10.23
N ILE A 189 -15.98 15.78 9.43
CA ILE A 189 -15.59 14.93 8.28
C ILE A 189 -14.90 15.76 7.19
N LEU A 190 -15.29 17.03 7.03
CA LEU A 190 -14.61 17.97 6.13
C LEU A 190 -13.20 18.37 6.61
N ARG A 191 -12.87 18.20 7.90
CA ARG A 191 -11.50 18.45 8.40
C ARG A 191 -10.53 17.35 7.97
N PHE A 192 -10.97 16.10 7.83
CA PHE A 192 -10.09 15.03 7.37
C PHE A 192 -9.74 15.17 5.88
N TYR A 193 -10.70 15.48 5.02
CA TYR A 193 -10.40 15.75 3.60
C TYR A 193 -9.56 17.02 3.39
N SER A 194 -9.75 18.04 4.23
CA SER A 194 -8.98 19.29 4.17
C SER A 194 -7.54 19.13 4.71
N ILE A 195 -7.32 18.37 5.78
CA ILE A 195 -5.97 18.11 6.31
C ILE A 195 -5.20 17.12 5.40
N HIS A 196 -5.86 16.11 4.83
CA HIS A 196 -5.20 15.15 3.93
C HIS A 196 -4.75 15.80 2.62
N THR A 197 -5.60 16.60 1.98
CA THR A 197 -5.17 17.36 0.79
C THR A 197 -4.11 18.39 1.14
N TYR A 198 -4.15 19.03 2.32
CA TYR A 198 -3.15 20.03 2.70
C TYR A 198 -1.78 19.43 3.04
N ILE A 199 -1.72 18.25 3.68
CA ILE A 199 -0.45 17.56 3.96
C ILE A 199 0.15 16.99 2.67
N ASP A 200 -0.65 16.46 1.76
CA ASP A 200 -0.15 16.01 0.45
C ASP A 200 0.28 17.19 -0.44
N PHE A 201 -0.45 18.32 -0.40
CA PHE A 201 -0.08 19.53 -1.12
C PHE A 201 1.18 20.21 -0.56
N LEU A 202 1.35 20.23 0.77
CA LEU A 202 2.57 20.74 1.42
C LEU A 202 3.77 19.84 1.14
N ASN A 203 3.63 18.52 1.20
CA ASN A 203 4.73 17.60 0.87
C ASN A 203 5.11 17.68 -0.62
N PHE A 204 4.12 17.81 -1.53
CA PHE A 204 4.37 18.00 -2.95
C PHE A 204 5.05 19.35 -3.25
N THR A 205 4.61 20.43 -2.60
CA THR A 205 5.22 21.77 -2.75
C THR A 205 6.63 21.82 -2.16
N LEU A 206 6.87 21.20 -0.99
CA LEU A 206 8.21 21.15 -0.39
C LEU A 206 9.19 20.32 -1.24
N PHE A 207 8.70 19.25 -1.86
CA PHE A 207 9.48 18.41 -2.78
C PHE A 207 9.89 19.16 -4.04
N LEU A 208 8.97 19.94 -4.65
CA LEU A 208 9.29 20.79 -5.80
C LEU A 208 10.25 21.94 -5.44
N CYS A 209 10.13 22.52 -4.24
CA CYS A 209 11.06 23.55 -3.77
C CYS A 209 12.47 23.00 -3.50
N LEU A 210 12.61 21.73 -3.10
CA LEU A 210 13.91 21.09 -2.87
C LEU A 210 14.61 20.67 -4.17
N GLN A 211 13.86 20.37 -5.24
CA GLN A 211 14.43 20.07 -6.56
C GLN A 211 14.86 21.30 -7.36
N HIS A 212 14.37 22.49 -7.00
CA HIS A 212 14.71 23.77 -7.67
C HIS A 212 15.75 24.63 -6.93
N ARG A 213 16.48 24.11 -5.95
CA ARG A 213 17.69 24.79 -5.46
C ARG A 213 18.83 24.57 -6.44
N ASP A 214 18.87 25.42 -7.47
CA ASP A 214 20.03 25.57 -8.35
C ASP A 214 21.29 25.93 -7.54
N PRO A 215 22.40 25.17 -7.68
CA PRO A 215 23.69 25.51 -7.11
C PRO A 215 24.41 26.50 -8.03
N LEU A 216 23.87 27.70 -8.18
CA LEU A 216 24.55 28.80 -8.86
C LEU A 216 24.57 30.02 -7.96
N HIS A 217 25.67 30.18 -7.23
CA HIS A 217 26.35 31.45 -6.93
C HIS A 217 27.30 31.27 -5.74
N TYR A 218 28.48 30.71 -5.99
CA TYR A 218 29.65 30.90 -5.12
C TYR A 218 30.91 31.02 -5.98
N LEU A 219 30.94 32.03 -6.84
CA LEU A 219 32.18 32.57 -7.37
C LEU A 219 32.07 34.09 -7.33
N VAL A 220 33.22 34.72 -7.08
CA VAL A 220 33.48 36.17 -7.00
C VAL A 220 33.35 36.79 -5.61
N ARG A 221 34.40 36.61 -4.80
CA ARG A 221 35.19 37.76 -4.28
C ARG A 221 36.44 37.27 -3.56
N ASN A 222 37.55 37.23 -4.28
CA ASN A 222 38.90 37.43 -3.74
C ASN A 222 39.77 37.91 -4.90
N GLY A 223 40.17 39.17 -4.85
CA GLY A 223 41.03 39.76 -5.87
C GLY A 223 41.14 41.27 -5.72
N MET A 224 42.24 41.67 -5.06
CA MET A 224 42.86 43.01 -4.95
C MET A 224 42.32 43.95 -3.88
#